data_AF-A0A3M0ZF93-F1
#
_entry.id   AF-A0A3M0ZF93-F1
#
_cell.length_a   1.000
_cell.length_b   1.000
_cell.length_c   1.000
_cell.angle_alpha   90.00
_cell.angle_beta   90.00
_cell.angle_gamma   90.00
#
_symmetry.space_group_name_H-M   'P 1'
#
loop_
_entity.id
_entity.type
_entity.pdbx_description
1 polymer ?
#
loop_
_entity_poly.entity_id
_entity_poly.type
_entity_poly.pdbx_seq_one_letter_code
_entity_poly.pdbx_strand_id
1 'polypeptide(L)'
;MPLNQISGPIPVRDIVHRVIRRGFQVMNLEHYTGILFLHGCCRYAVECDHELLTKDLMERLSPFVREVKAFPCNFLNYRCGGNATAWLLLKGKLPEAAPIVERYAEELLHAAPRTQEGIFTLPRDPDKGKVWIDVAFAVSPFLAFAGLALNRPDYLDEAVFQTKAMVELLRDPQTGLLHQSRGFNGLDKFSQDHWSRGNGWGLFALAELLQVVPDDHPQRLWVEATTRDLLLAALSVQDDDGMWHQEMTMPESYPETSGTGLILYALGVA
;
A
#
# COMPACT_ATOMS: atom_id res chain seq x y z
N MET A 1 -31.10 -16.62 -3.58
CA MET A 1 -30.69 -17.91 -3.00
C MET A 1 -30.87 -17.82 -1.50
N PRO A 2 -31.55 -18.79 -0.85
CA PRO A 2 -31.72 -18.77 0.60
C PRO A 2 -30.37 -19.04 1.29
N LEU A 3 -30.09 -18.29 2.36
CA LEU A 3 -28.84 -18.25 3.13
C LEU A 3 -28.51 -19.52 3.92
N ASN A 4 -29.33 -20.57 3.83
CA ASN A 4 -29.23 -21.76 4.67
C ASN A 4 -28.79 -22.96 3.83
N GLN A 5 -27.50 -23.11 3.56
CA GLN A 5 -26.81 -24.39 3.28
C GLN A 5 -25.34 -24.14 2.88
N ILE A 6 -24.53 -23.57 3.77
CA ILE A 6 -23.07 -23.73 3.65
C ILE A 6 -22.66 -24.66 4.79
N SER A 7 -22.67 -25.96 4.51
CA SER A 7 -22.15 -26.99 5.42
C SER A 7 -20.69 -27.29 5.05
N GLY A 8 -19.75 -26.87 5.90
CA GLY A 8 -18.30 -27.08 5.73
C GLY A 8 -17.49 -25.76 5.66
N PRO A 9 -16.16 -25.81 5.93
CA PRO A 9 -15.31 -24.65 5.80
C PRO A 9 -15.30 -24.18 4.34
N ILE A 10 -15.50 -22.87 4.13
CA ILE A 10 -15.45 -22.26 2.80
C ILE A 10 -13.98 -22.21 2.37
N PRO A 11 -13.59 -22.79 1.21
CA PRO A 11 -12.22 -22.67 0.72
C PRO A 11 -11.80 -21.21 0.53
N VAL A 12 -10.57 -20.86 0.92
CA VAL A 12 -10.03 -19.49 0.76
C VAL A 12 -10.16 -19.00 -0.67
N ARG A 13 -9.92 -19.89 -1.65
CA ARG A 13 -10.10 -19.60 -3.09
C ARG A 13 -11.50 -19.13 -3.43
N ASP A 14 -12.53 -19.74 -2.85
CA ASP A 14 -13.92 -19.37 -3.09
C ASP A 14 -14.26 -18.00 -2.48
N ILE A 15 -13.67 -17.69 -1.32
CA ILE A 15 -13.77 -16.36 -0.69
C ILE A 15 -13.14 -15.32 -1.61
N VAL A 16 -11.92 -15.56 -2.09
CA VAL A 16 -11.21 -14.65 -3.01
C VAL A 16 -12.03 -14.41 -4.27
N HIS A 17 -12.53 -15.47 -4.93
CA HIS A 17 -13.33 -15.33 -6.15
C HIS A 17 -14.63 -14.54 -5.91
N ARG A 18 -15.28 -14.72 -4.74
CA ARG A 18 -16.46 -13.92 -4.35
C ARG A 18 -16.10 -12.46 -4.12
N VAL A 19 -14.98 -12.18 -3.46
CA VAL A 19 -14.46 -10.82 -3.22
C VAL A 19 -14.15 -10.14 -4.55
N ILE A 20 -13.42 -10.81 -5.46
CA ILE A 20 -13.08 -10.27 -6.77
C ILE A 20 -14.35 -9.95 -7.58
N ARG A 21 -15.27 -10.92 -7.69
CA ARG A 21 -16.52 -10.73 -8.42
C ARG A 21 -17.36 -9.59 -7.85
N ARG A 22 -17.51 -9.52 -6.52
CA ARG A 22 -18.29 -8.47 -5.87
C ARG A 22 -17.59 -7.12 -6.00
N GLY A 23 -16.28 -7.07 -5.82
CA GLY A 23 -15.46 -5.87 -5.92
C GLY A 23 -15.64 -5.18 -7.27
N PHE A 24 -15.56 -5.91 -8.39
CA PHE A 24 -15.81 -5.32 -9.71
C PHE A 24 -17.23 -4.79 -9.95
N GLN A 25 -18.20 -5.12 -9.10
CA GLN A 25 -19.56 -4.59 -9.18
C GLN A 25 -19.76 -3.32 -8.36
N VAL A 26 -18.94 -3.07 -7.34
CA VAL A 26 -19.19 -2.02 -6.34
C VAL A 26 -18.05 -1.02 -6.19
N MET A 27 -16.83 -1.41 -6.54
CA MET A 27 -15.65 -0.57 -6.36
C MET A 27 -15.54 0.44 -7.48
N ASN A 28 -15.31 1.70 -7.10
CA ASN A 28 -14.84 2.70 -8.04
C ASN A 28 -13.34 2.52 -8.27
N LEU A 29 -12.95 2.08 -9.47
CA LEU A 29 -11.55 1.88 -9.84
C LEU A 29 -10.77 3.21 -9.97
N GLU A 30 -11.47 4.34 -10.11
CA GLU A 30 -10.92 5.70 -10.13
C GLU A 30 -10.73 6.28 -8.71
N HIS A 31 -10.60 5.43 -7.70
CA HIS A 31 -10.36 5.82 -6.30
C HIS A 31 -9.29 4.91 -5.68
N TYR A 32 -8.54 5.39 -4.68
CA TYR A 32 -7.39 4.66 -4.14
C TYR A 32 -7.74 3.24 -3.64
N THR A 33 -8.94 3.05 -3.10
CA THR A 33 -9.42 1.73 -2.67
C THR A 33 -9.64 0.79 -3.85
N GLY A 34 -10.08 1.31 -5.00
CA GLY A 34 -10.17 0.56 -6.26
C GLY A 34 -8.80 0.23 -6.85
N ILE A 35 -7.83 1.15 -6.73
CA ILE A 35 -6.44 0.92 -7.13
C ILE A 35 -5.80 -0.19 -6.28
N LEU A 36 -5.98 -0.16 -4.96
CA LEU A 36 -5.55 -1.24 -4.07
C LEU A 36 -6.22 -2.57 -4.42
N PHE A 37 -7.53 -2.55 -4.67
CA PHE A 37 -8.27 -3.74 -5.07
C PHE A 37 -7.74 -4.33 -6.38
N LEU A 38 -7.46 -3.50 -7.39
CA LEU A 38 -6.83 -3.94 -8.64
C LEU A 38 -5.46 -4.57 -8.38
N HIS A 39 -4.64 -3.95 -7.53
CA HIS A 39 -3.33 -4.49 -7.17
C HIS A 39 -3.45 -5.88 -6.55
N GLY A 40 -4.32 -6.06 -5.55
CA GLY A 40 -4.56 -7.38 -4.94
C GLY A 40 -5.07 -8.42 -5.93
N CYS A 41 -5.98 -8.05 -6.83
CA CYS A 41 -6.46 -8.95 -7.88
C CYS A 41 -5.35 -9.37 -8.85
N CYS A 42 -4.49 -8.42 -9.26
CA CYS A 42 -3.37 -8.68 -10.16
C CYS A 42 -2.34 -9.62 -9.53
N ARG A 43 -2.00 -9.40 -8.25
CA ARG A 43 -1.12 -10.30 -7.52
C ARG A 43 -1.69 -11.70 -7.45
N TYR A 44 -2.93 -11.84 -6.98
CA TYR A 44 -3.60 -13.14 -6.90
C TYR A 44 -3.63 -13.85 -8.26
N ALA A 45 -4.02 -13.15 -9.33
CA ALA A 45 -4.14 -13.74 -10.65
C ALA A 45 -2.79 -14.25 -11.19
N VAL A 46 -1.72 -13.48 -10.99
CA VAL A 46 -0.38 -13.83 -11.49
C VAL A 46 0.28 -14.88 -10.60
N GLU A 47 0.18 -14.78 -9.27
CA GLU A 47 0.82 -15.73 -8.33
C GLU A 47 0.12 -17.09 -8.29
N CYS A 48 -1.17 -17.15 -8.64
CA CYS A 48 -1.92 -18.41 -8.76
C CYS A 48 -2.05 -18.93 -10.20
N ASP A 49 -1.29 -18.38 -11.16
CA ASP A 49 -1.34 -18.73 -12.59
C ASP A 49 -2.78 -18.75 -13.17
N HIS A 50 -3.63 -17.81 -12.74
CA HIS A 50 -5.02 -17.71 -13.17
C HIS A 50 -5.13 -16.92 -14.48
N GLU A 51 -4.83 -17.57 -15.61
CA GLU A 51 -4.72 -16.93 -16.94
C GLU A 51 -5.94 -16.07 -17.36
N LEU A 52 -7.16 -16.61 -17.21
CA LEU A 52 -8.38 -15.89 -17.61
C LEU A 52 -8.59 -14.59 -16.81
N LEU A 53 -8.28 -14.63 -15.52
CA LEU A 53 -8.39 -13.46 -14.64
C LEU A 53 -7.28 -12.46 -14.94
N THR A 54 -6.06 -12.95 -15.22
CA THR A 54 -4.94 -12.11 -15.64
C THR A 54 -5.30 -11.31 -16.90
N LYS A 55 -5.92 -11.96 -17.89
CA LYS A 55 -6.37 -11.29 -19.12
C LYS A 55 -7.46 -10.24 -18.85
N ASP A 56 -8.49 -10.58 -18.08
CA ASP A 56 -9.56 -9.62 -17.69
C ASP A 56 -8.97 -8.41 -16.94
N LEU A 57 -7.99 -8.62 -16.06
CA LEU A 57 -7.31 -7.54 -15.34
C LEU A 57 -6.49 -6.63 -16.25
N MET A 58 -5.78 -7.18 -17.24
CA MET A 58 -5.08 -6.38 -18.25
C MET A 58 -6.05 -5.51 -19.06
N GLU A 59 -7.20 -6.07 -19.46
CA GLU A 59 -8.25 -5.31 -20.14
C GLU A 59 -8.82 -4.18 -19.27
N ARG A 60 -8.99 -4.43 -17.97
CA ARG A 60 -9.44 -3.42 -16.99
C ARG A 60 -8.39 -2.35 -16.69
N LEU A 61 -7.11 -2.67 -16.76
CA LEU A 61 -6.01 -1.71 -16.57
C LEU A 61 -5.73 -0.89 -17.83
N SER A 62 -6.04 -1.41 -19.02
CA SER A 62 -5.80 -0.74 -20.30
C SER A 62 -6.28 0.72 -20.36
N PRO A 63 -7.47 1.11 -19.84
CA PRO A 63 -7.88 2.52 -19.81
C PRO A 63 -6.95 3.43 -19.01
N PHE A 64 -6.33 2.92 -17.94
CA PHE A 64 -5.34 3.67 -17.15
C PHE A 64 -4.02 3.80 -17.92
N VAL A 65 -3.54 2.71 -18.52
CA VAL A 65 -2.29 2.69 -19.30
C VAL A 65 -2.37 3.58 -20.54
N ARG A 66 -3.55 3.64 -21.17
CA ARG A 66 -3.82 4.49 -22.35
C ARG A 66 -4.30 5.89 -22.00
N GLU A 67 -4.44 6.21 -20.72
CA GLU A 67 -4.98 7.48 -20.22
C GLU A 67 -6.31 7.90 -20.87
N VAL A 68 -7.20 6.94 -21.07
CA VAL A 68 -8.49 7.20 -21.75
C VAL A 68 -9.32 8.24 -20.98
N LYS A 69 -9.10 8.37 -19.67
CA LYS A 69 -9.81 9.33 -18.83
C LYS A 69 -8.97 9.76 -17.62
N ALA A 70 -8.89 11.08 -17.40
CA ALA A 70 -8.37 11.64 -16.16
C ALA A 70 -9.45 11.62 -15.06
N PHE A 71 -9.04 11.36 -13.83
CA PHE A 71 -9.92 11.39 -12.66
C PHE A 71 -9.25 12.11 -11.48
N PRO A 72 -10.04 12.68 -10.55
CA PRO A 72 -9.50 13.26 -9.32
C PRO A 72 -8.94 12.16 -8.44
N CYS A 73 -7.68 12.29 -8.05
CA CYS A 73 -6.97 11.30 -7.26
C CYS A 73 -6.06 11.98 -6.25
N ASN A 74 -5.79 11.30 -5.12
CA ASN A 74 -4.90 11.82 -4.10
C ASN A 74 -3.44 11.86 -4.58
N PHE A 75 -3.04 10.92 -5.43
CA PHE A 75 -1.70 10.83 -6.01
C PHE A 75 -1.80 10.55 -7.50
N LEU A 76 -0.92 11.17 -8.30
CA LEU A 76 -1.03 11.15 -9.77
C LEU A 76 -0.65 9.80 -10.38
N ASN A 77 0.22 9.02 -9.73
CA ASN A 77 0.53 7.65 -10.14
C ASN A 77 -0.71 6.74 -10.17
N TYR A 78 -1.79 7.06 -9.44
CA TYR A 78 -3.05 6.33 -9.55
C TYR A 78 -3.66 6.40 -10.95
N ARG A 79 -3.38 7.44 -11.73
CA ARG A 79 -3.89 7.59 -13.09
C ARG A 79 -3.37 6.54 -14.07
N CYS A 80 -2.19 5.97 -13.80
CA CYS A 80 -1.70 4.82 -14.57
C CYS A 80 -2.10 3.47 -13.97
N GLY A 81 -2.95 3.42 -12.95
CA GLY A 81 -3.34 2.19 -12.25
C GLY A 81 -2.48 1.90 -11.00
N GLY A 82 -1.61 2.84 -10.61
CA GLY A 82 -0.82 2.78 -9.38
C GLY A 82 0.01 1.51 -9.24
N ASN A 83 0.05 0.96 -8.02
CA ASN A 83 0.88 -0.19 -7.66
C ASN A 83 0.62 -1.42 -8.55
N ALA A 84 -0.60 -1.63 -9.04
CA ALA A 84 -0.94 -2.77 -9.91
C ALA A 84 -0.14 -2.74 -11.23
N THR A 85 -0.14 -1.58 -11.89
CA THR A 85 0.53 -1.39 -13.18
C THR A 85 2.04 -1.48 -13.05
N ALA A 86 2.63 -0.80 -12.06
CA ALA A 86 4.08 -0.86 -11.84
C ALA A 86 4.55 -2.27 -11.46
N TRP A 87 3.77 -2.99 -10.64
CA TRP A 87 4.07 -4.39 -10.30
C TRP A 87 3.99 -5.32 -11.52
N LEU A 88 2.93 -5.21 -12.34
CA LEU A 88 2.81 -6.02 -13.57
C LEU A 88 3.93 -5.73 -14.58
N LEU A 89 4.38 -4.46 -14.66
CA LEU A 89 5.55 -4.10 -15.44
C LEU A 89 6.80 -4.81 -14.92
N LEU A 90 7.05 -4.77 -13.59
CA LEU A 90 8.15 -5.51 -12.95
C LEU A 90 8.09 -7.02 -13.23
N LYS A 91 6.89 -7.62 -13.21
CA LYS A 91 6.70 -9.04 -13.53
C LYS A 91 6.80 -9.37 -15.03
N GLY A 92 7.06 -8.38 -15.89
CA GLY A 92 7.12 -8.55 -17.35
C GLY A 92 5.78 -8.90 -17.99
N LYS A 93 4.67 -8.65 -17.28
CA LYS A 93 3.31 -8.96 -17.74
C LYS A 93 2.66 -7.80 -18.49
N LEU A 94 3.13 -6.57 -18.29
CA LEU A 94 2.58 -5.37 -18.92
C LEU A 94 3.69 -4.42 -19.44
N PRO A 95 4.56 -4.90 -20.37
CA PRO A 95 5.73 -4.14 -20.83
C PRO A 95 5.37 -2.80 -21.51
N GLU A 96 4.20 -2.72 -22.15
CA GLU A 96 3.72 -1.49 -22.79
C GLU A 96 3.44 -0.35 -21.80
N ALA A 97 3.32 -0.65 -20.50
CA ALA A 97 3.12 0.36 -19.47
C ALA A 97 4.42 1.08 -19.07
N ALA A 98 5.60 0.67 -19.57
CA ALA A 98 6.88 1.28 -19.20
C ALA A 98 6.90 2.82 -19.34
N PRO A 99 6.48 3.43 -20.47
CA PRO A 99 6.57 4.88 -20.63
C PRO A 99 5.67 5.65 -19.66
N ILE A 100 4.47 5.12 -19.36
CA ILE A 100 3.53 5.79 -18.48
C ILE A 100 3.91 5.63 -17.00
N VAL A 101 4.43 4.46 -16.61
CA VAL A 101 4.96 4.21 -15.27
C VAL A 101 6.16 5.11 -15.01
N GLU A 102 7.10 5.20 -15.97
CA GLU A 102 8.28 6.07 -15.85
C GLU A 102 7.86 7.53 -15.67
N ARG A 103 6.95 8.04 -16.51
CA ARG A 103 6.49 9.43 -16.42
C ARG A 103 5.88 9.78 -15.06
N TYR A 104 5.07 8.89 -14.48
CA TYR A 104 4.49 9.13 -13.15
C TYR A 104 5.49 8.93 -12.01
N ALA A 105 6.52 8.10 -12.18
CA ALA A 105 7.63 8.00 -11.24
C ALA A 105 8.45 9.30 -11.24
N GLU A 106 8.76 9.85 -12.42
CA GLU A 106 9.42 11.16 -12.59
C GLU A 106 8.60 12.29 -11.96
N GLU A 107 7.28 12.28 -12.18
CA GLU A 107 6.39 13.29 -11.60
C GLU A 107 6.35 13.20 -10.06
N LEU A 108 6.31 11.99 -9.49
CA LEU A 108 6.45 11.83 -8.04
C LEU A 108 7.81 12.35 -7.55
N LEU A 109 8.89 11.99 -8.22
CA LEU A 109 10.25 12.33 -7.79
C LEU A 109 10.49 13.84 -7.80
N HIS A 110 9.99 14.54 -8.82
CA HIS A 110 10.34 15.94 -9.06
C HIS A 110 9.26 16.95 -8.74
N ALA A 111 7.98 16.56 -8.74
CA ALA A 111 6.86 17.49 -8.59
C ALA A 111 5.96 17.22 -7.37
N ALA A 112 6.05 16.04 -6.74
CA ALA A 112 5.27 15.80 -5.54
C ALA A 112 5.72 16.75 -4.42
N PRO A 113 4.76 17.32 -3.65
CA PRO A 113 5.10 18.23 -2.58
C PRO A 113 5.82 17.49 -1.45
N ARG A 114 6.80 18.17 -0.85
CA ARG A 114 7.67 17.61 0.17
C ARG A 114 7.76 18.55 1.37
N THR A 115 8.00 17.99 2.54
CA THR A 115 8.46 18.75 3.71
C THR A 115 9.88 19.26 3.48
N GLN A 116 10.40 20.09 4.40
CA GLN A 116 11.81 20.54 4.34
C GLN A 116 12.79 19.38 4.45
N GLU A 117 12.41 18.31 5.14
CA GLU A 117 13.17 17.06 5.26
C GLU A 117 13.06 16.17 4.02
N GLY A 118 12.31 16.58 2.98
CA GLY A 118 12.16 15.85 1.72
C GLY A 118 11.04 14.79 1.72
N ILE A 119 10.24 14.69 2.78
CA ILE A 119 9.18 13.68 2.93
C ILE A 119 7.96 14.09 2.10
N PHE A 120 7.41 13.19 1.30
CA PHE A 120 6.21 13.45 0.53
C PHE A 120 5.01 13.77 1.42
N THR A 121 4.25 14.79 1.01
CA THR A 121 3.01 15.21 1.67
C THR A 121 1.80 14.90 0.78
N LEU A 122 0.60 15.02 1.33
CA LEU A 122 -0.62 14.91 0.53
C LEU A 122 -0.68 16.04 -0.53
N PRO A 123 -0.84 15.71 -1.83
CA PRO A 123 -0.90 16.71 -2.91
C PRO A 123 -2.00 17.77 -2.78
N ARG A 124 -3.05 17.50 -2.02
CA ARG A 124 -4.16 18.44 -1.80
C ARG A 124 -3.82 19.59 -0.84
N ASP A 125 -2.76 19.46 -0.04
CA ASP A 125 -2.38 20.41 1.02
C ASP A 125 -0.85 20.65 1.08
N PRO A 126 -0.19 20.97 -0.05
CA PRO A 126 1.27 20.96 -0.18
C PRO A 126 1.96 21.94 0.78
N ASP A 127 1.37 23.12 1.01
CA ASP A 127 1.96 24.17 1.84
C ASP A 127 1.86 23.91 3.35
N LYS A 128 1.17 22.83 3.75
CA LYS A 128 0.94 22.54 5.17
C LYS A 128 2.00 21.63 5.78
N GLY A 129 2.97 21.10 5.03
CA GLY A 129 4.07 20.29 5.57
C GLY A 129 3.63 19.07 6.41
N LYS A 130 2.40 18.59 6.23
CA LYS A 130 1.82 17.48 7.02
C LYS A 130 2.29 16.15 6.46
N VAL A 131 2.73 15.26 7.34
CA VAL A 131 3.13 13.90 6.99
C VAL A 131 2.04 12.94 7.46
N TRP A 132 1.63 12.04 6.59
CA TRP A 132 0.62 11.02 6.84
C TRP A 132 1.17 9.67 6.43
N ILE A 133 1.05 8.66 7.27
CA ILE A 133 1.56 7.32 6.96
C ILE A 133 0.87 6.70 5.72
N ASP A 134 -0.38 7.10 5.42
CA ASP A 134 -1.12 6.72 4.21
C ASP A 134 -0.35 7.00 2.90
N VAL A 135 0.57 7.98 2.90
CA VAL A 135 1.42 8.28 1.74
C VAL A 135 2.34 7.11 1.41
N ALA A 136 2.81 6.36 2.41
CA ALA A 136 3.73 5.23 2.21
C ALA A 136 3.13 4.15 1.29
N PHE A 137 1.84 3.81 1.46
CA PHE A 137 1.11 2.90 0.58
C PHE A 137 1.06 3.41 -0.88
N ALA A 138 0.84 4.72 -1.04
CA ALA A 138 0.57 5.33 -2.33
C ALA A 138 1.79 5.37 -3.24
N VAL A 139 2.97 5.64 -2.68
CA VAL A 139 4.18 6.01 -3.45
C VAL A 139 5.28 4.96 -3.38
N SER A 140 5.49 4.32 -2.23
CA SER A 140 6.68 3.50 -2.01
C SER A 140 6.67 2.21 -2.85
N PRO A 141 5.59 1.40 -2.85
CA PRO A 141 5.53 0.22 -3.71
C PRO A 141 5.62 0.60 -5.19
N PHE A 142 4.93 1.67 -5.61
CA PHE A 142 4.97 2.15 -6.99
C PHE A 142 6.39 2.47 -7.46
N LEU A 143 7.12 3.30 -6.70
CA LEU A 143 8.48 3.70 -7.01
C LEU A 143 9.46 2.52 -6.95
N ALA A 144 9.31 1.62 -5.97
CA ALA A 144 10.15 0.41 -5.88
C ALA A 144 9.96 -0.50 -7.10
N PHE A 145 8.72 -0.78 -7.50
CA PHE A 145 8.45 -1.61 -8.67
C PHE A 145 8.92 -0.95 -9.96
N ALA A 146 8.67 0.36 -10.11
CA ALA A 146 9.13 1.13 -11.26
C ALA A 146 10.67 1.14 -11.36
N GLY A 147 11.37 1.37 -10.24
CA GLY A 147 12.82 1.41 -10.17
C GLY A 147 13.46 0.11 -10.63
N LEU A 148 12.95 -1.01 -10.13
CA LEU A 148 13.44 -2.34 -10.53
C LEU A 148 13.10 -2.67 -11.98
N ALA A 149 11.88 -2.38 -12.44
CA ALA A 149 11.46 -2.72 -13.78
C ALA A 149 12.17 -1.90 -14.87
N LEU A 150 12.53 -0.65 -14.55
CA LEU A 150 13.14 0.31 -15.48
C LEU A 150 14.66 0.44 -15.28
N ASN A 151 15.26 -0.30 -14.35
CA ASN A 151 16.67 -0.16 -13.94
C ASN A 151 17.03 1.27 -13.49
N ARG A 152 16.16 1.87 -12.67
CA ARG A 152 16.28 3.22 -12.11
C ARG A 152 16.51 3.14 -10.60
N PRO A 153 17.77 3.02 -10.12
CA PRO A 153 18.07 2.87 -8.71
C PRO A 153 17.61 4.08 -7.88
N ASP A 154 17.59 5.27 -8.47
CA ASP A 154 17.08 6.50 -7.84
C ASP A 154 15.60 6.41 -7.45
N TYR A 155 14.76 5.69 -8.20
CA TYR A 155 13.37 5.45 -7.81
C TYR A 155 13.26 4.50 -6.62
N LEU A 156 14.11 3.45 -6.60
CA LEU A 156 14.13 2.49 -5.49
C LEU A 156 14.66 3.17 -4.21
N ASP A 157 15.71 3.96 -4.32
CA ASP A 157 16.28 4.73 -3.22
C ASP A 157 15.25 5.71 -2.64
N GLU A 158 14.49 6.40 -3.49
CA GLU A 158 13.39 7.29 -3.06
C GLU A 158 12.27 6.50 -2.37
N ALA A 159 11.88 5.33 -2.88
CA ALA A 159 10.86 4.48 -2.25
C ALA A 159 11.26 4.07 -0.82
N VAL A 160 12.53 3.67 -0.65
CA VAL A 160 13.10 3.29 0.63
C VAL A 160 13.22 4.50 1.55
N PHE A 161 13.72 5.63 1.05
CA PHE A 161 13.84 6.87 1.81
C PHE A 161 12.49 7.34 2.35
N GLN A 162 11.46 7.39 1.50
CA GLN A 162 10.13 7.84 1.89
C GLN A 162 9.52 6.94 2.96
N THR A 163 9.61 5.62 2.79
CA THR A 163 9.14 4.66 3.80
C THR A 163 9.88 4.84 5.11
N LYS A 164 11.22 4.92 5.05
CA LYS A 164 12.07 5.10 6.23
C LYS A 164 11.76 6.38 6.98
N ALA A 165 11.76 7.51 6.28
CA ALA A 165 11.53 8.80 6.88
C ALA A 165 10.15 8.90 7.53
N MET A 166 9.10 8.37 6.89
CA MET A 166 7.75 8.36 7.47
C MET A 166 7.64 7.42 8.68
N VAL A 167 8.17 6.20 8.58
CA VAL A 167 8.09 5.23 9.68
C VAL A 167 8.89 5.71 10.88
N GLU A 168 10.13 6.19 10.69
CA GLU A 168 10.95 6.70 11.79
C GLU A 168 10.36 7.96 12.42
N LEU A 169 9.79 8.86 11.61
CA LEU A 169 9.16 10.08 12.11
C LEU A 169 7.91 9.80 12.95
N LEU A 170 7.08 8.86 12.51
CA LEU A 170 5.76 8.62 13.09
C LEU A 170 5.75 7.53 14.15
N ARG A 171 6.86 6.83 14.39
CA ARG A 171 6.94 5.77 15.39
C ARG A 171 6.87 6.32 16.81
N ASP A 172 5.90 5.83 17.56
CA ASP A 172 5.79 6.08 18.99
C ASP A 172 6.81 5.20 19.74
N PRO A 173 7.78 5.78 20.48
CA PRO A 173 8.76 5.01 21.22
C PRO A 173 8.18 4.23 22.40
N GLN A 174 6.97 4.56 22.89
CA GLN A 174 6.35 3.89 24.04
C GLN A 174 5.70 2.56 23.64
N THR A 175 5.03 2.54 22.48
CA THR A 175 4.27 1.37 22.01
C THR A 175 4.96 0.64 20.86
N GLY A 176 5.86 1.32 20.14
CA GLY A 176 6.48 0.83 18.91
C GLY A 176 5.58 0.93 17.68
N LEU A 177 4.30 1.31 17.85
CA LEU A 177 3.32 1.55 16.79
C LEU A 177 3.53 2.91 16.13
N LEU A 178 2.81 3.18 15.05
CA LEU A 178 2.83 4.45 14.33
C LEU A 178 1.68 5.34 14.76
N HIS A 179 1.99 6.62 15.02
CA HIS A 179 1.03 7.70 14.92
C HIS A 179 0.55 7.82 13.46
N GLN A 180 -0.72 8.17 13.24
CA GLN A 180 -1.22 8.37 11.88
C GLN A 180 -0.48 9.51 11.14
N SER A 181 -0.21 10.62 11.84
CA SER A 181 0.31 11.83 11.19
C SER A 181 1.12 12.76 12.08
N ARG A 182 1.92 13.62 11.44
CA ARG A 182 2.49 14.86 12.00
C ARG A 182 1.85 16.05 11.29
N GLY A 183 1.44 17.07 12.04
CA GLY A 183 0.88 18.29 11.46
C GLY A 183 -0.64 18.39 11.47
N PHE A 184 -1.37 17.38 11.97
CA PHE A 184 -2.84 17.44 12.03
C PHE A 184 -3.33 18.59 12.91
N ASN A 185 -2.79 18.70 14.14
CA ASN A 185 -3.14 19.70 15.16
C ASN A 185 -2.03 20.75 15.43
N GLY A 186 -1.11 20.94 14.47
CA GLY A 186 0.09 21.78 14.58
C GLY A 186 1.30 21.06 13.99
N LEU A 187 2.19 21.79 13.28
CA LEU A 187 3.30 21.18 12.51
C LEU A 187 4.33 20.43 13.37
N ASP A 188 4.43 20.84 14.62
CA ASP A 188 5.28 20.27 15.67
C ASP A 188 4.59 19.13 16.44
N LYS A 189 3.34 18.80 16.12
CA LYS A 189 2.54 17.81 16.86
C LYS A 189 2.26 16.57 16.03
N PHE A 190 2.33 15.44 16.71
CA PHE A 190 1.88 14.15 16.23
C PHE A 190 0.42 13.93 16.62
N SER A 191 -0.33 13.24 15.76
CA SER A 191 -1.61 12.68 16.15
C SER A 191 -1.39 11.67 17.28
N GLN A 192 -2.36 11.49 18.16
CA GLN A 192 -2.23 10.66 19.35
C GLN A 192 -2.85 9.27 19.16
N ASP A 193 -3.40 9.02 17.98
CA ASP A 193 -4.02 7.76 17.58
C ASP A 193 -2.98 6.78 17.04
N HIS A 194 -3.15 5.48 17.35
CA HIS A 194 -2.45 4.36 16.73
C HIS A 194 -3.45 3.61 15.85
N TRP A 195 -4.03 4.36 14.91
CA TRP A 195 -5.04 3.87 13.99
C TRP A 195 -4.58 2.62 13.24
N SER A 196 -5.36 1.54 13.30
CA SER A 196 -4.96 0.24 12.73
C SER A 196 -4.75 0.27 11.23
N ARG A 197 -5.60 0.96 10.46
CA ARG A 197 -5.37 1.12 9.02
C ARG A 197 -4.15 2.00 8.72
N GLY A 198 -3.83 2.97 9.56
CA GLY A 198 -2.61 3.79 9.43
C GLY A 198 -1.34 2.95 9.63
N ASN A 199 -1.31 2.16 10.70
CA ASN A 199 -0.25 1.18 10.95
C ASN A 199 -0.17 0.15 9.81
N GLY A 200 -1.32 -0.30 9.32
CA GLY A 200 -1.45 -1.18 8.16
C GLY A 200 -0.83 -0.60 6.89
N TRP A 201 -0.95 0.70 6.61
CA TRP A 201 -0.29 1.31 5.44
C TRP A 201 1.23 1.35 5.55
N GLY A 202 1.76 1.63 6.75
CA GLY A 202 3.19 1.54 7.01
C GLY A 202 3.72 0.12 6.82
N LEU A 203 3.02 -0.85 7.41
CA LEU A 203 3.33 -2.28 7.27
C LEU A 203 3.21 -2.78 5.84
N PHE A 204 2.20 -2.33 5.08
CA PHE A 204 2.05 -2.67 3.67
C PHE A 204 3.25 -2.19 2.86
N ALA A 205 3.67 -0.93 3.04
CA ALA A 205 4.83 -0.39 2.33
C ALA A 205 6.13 -1.13 2.69
N LEU A 206 6.34 -1.42 3.98
CA LEU A 206 7.48 -2.20 4.46
C LEU A 206 7.48 -3.63 3.88
N ALA A 207 6.33 -4.31 3.86
CA ALA A 207 6.20 -5.65 3.30
C ALA A 207 6.45 -5.68 1.78
N GLU A 208 6.02 -4.67 1.04
CA GLU A 208 6.35 -4.57 -0.40
C GLU A 208 7.85 -4.36 -0.62
N LEU A 209 8.49 -3.47 0.16
CA LEU A 209 9.94 -3.27 0.09
C LEU A 209 10.71 -4.53 0.47
N LEU A 210 10.28 -5.25 1.51
CA LEU A 210 10.93 -6.48 1.97
C LEU A 210 11.02 -7.55 0.86
N GLN A 211 10.01 -7.62 -0.01
CA GLN A 211 9.97 -8.56 -1.12
C GLN A 211 10.88 -8.19 -2.29
N VAL A 212 11.16 -6.90 -2.50
CA VAL A 212 11.74 -6.43 -3.77
C VAL A 212 13.08 -5.71 -3.62
N VAL A 213 13.39 -5.15 -2.45
CA VAL A 213 14.69 -4.50 -2.19
C VAL A 213 15.80 -5.55 -2.26
N PRO A 214 16.82 -5.39 -3.12
CA PRO A 214 17.93 -6.33 -3.25
C PRO A 214 18.70 -6.55 -1.94
N ASP A 215 19.28 -7.74 -1.77
CA ASP A 215 20.03 -8.11 -0.57
C ASP A 215 21.26 -7.22 -0.31
N ASP A 216 21.86 -6.68 -1.37
CA ASP A 216 23.03 -5.79 -1.32
C ASP A 216 22.66 -4.30 -1.17
N HIS A 217 21.37 -3.97 -1.14
CA HIS A 217 20.92 -2.59 -0.94
C HIS A 217 21.31 -2.11 0.48
N PRO A 218 21.88 -0.90 0.65
CA PRO A 218 22.40 -0.43 1.95
C PRO A 218 21.37 -0.38 3.08
N GLN A 219 20.08 -0.27 2.75
CA GLN A 219 18.98 -0.24 3.71
C GLN A 219 18.24 -1.58 3.87
N ARG A 220 18.71 -2.67 3.25
CA ARG A 220 18.07 -4.00 3.33
C ARG A 220 17.80 -4.42 4.79
N LEU A 221 18.83 -4.37 5.63
CA LEU A 221 18.74 -4.73 7.05
C LEU A 221 17.79 -3.81 7.82
N TRP A 222 17.71 -2.53 7.44
CA TRP A 222 16.77 -1.60 8.07
C TRP A 222 15.32 -1.97 7.73
N VAL A 223 15.03 -2.34 6.47
CA VAL A 223 13.70 -2.78 6.05
C VAL A 223 13.28 -4.04 6.80
N GLU A 224 14.16 -5.04 6.87
CA GLU A 224 13.91 -6.30 7.60
C GLU A 224 13.65 -6.07 9.09
N ALA A 225 14.55 -5.36 9.76
CA ALA A 225 14.44 -5.09 11.19
C ALA A 225 13.18 -4.28 11.52
N THR A 226 12.92 -3.23 10.75
CA THR A 226 11.77 -2.34 10.99
C THR A 226 10.44 -3.04 10.71
N THR A 227 10.36 -3.88 9.66
CA THR A 227 9.17 -4.70 9.37
C THR A 227 8.87 -5.62 10.55
N ARG A 228 9.88 -6.38 11.01
CA ARG A 228 9.75 -7.28 12.16
C ARG A 228 9.33 -6.51 13.41
N ASP A 229 9.99 -5.41 13.73
CA ASP A 229 9.76 -4.69 14.98
C ASP A 229 8.36 -4.03 15.00
N LEU A 230 7.86 -3.52 13.86
CA LEU A 230 6.50 -2.99 13.76
C LEU A 230 5.44 -4.09 13.81
N LEU A 231 5.70 -5.26 13.21
CA LEU A 231 4.83 -6.44 13.33
C LEU A 231 4.76 -6.93 14.78
N LEU A 232 5.88 -6.98 15.50
CA LEU A 232 5.90 -7.34 16.93
C LEU A 232 5.11 -6.34 17.79
N ALA A 233 5.22 -5.04 17.51
CA ALA A 233 4.41 -4.03 18.17
C ALA A 233 2.92 -4.24 17.89
N ALA A 234 2.53 -4.50 16.64
CA ALA A 234 1.14 -4.81 16.30
C ALA A 234 0.65 -6.09 16.99
N LEU A 235 1.41 -7.18 16.97
CA LEU A 235 1.05 -8.44 17.63
C LEU A 235 0.83 -8.29 19.14
N SER A 236 1.53 -7.36 19.79
CA SER A 236 1.37 -7.11 21.23
C SER A 236 0.00 -6.56 21.64
N VAL A 237 -0.78 -6.08 20.67
CA VAL A 237 -2.12 -5.49 20.85
C VAL A 237 -3.20 -6.17 20.01
N GLN A 238 -2.94 -7.39 19.53
CA GLN A 238 -3.96 -8.21 18.88
C GLN A 238 -4.99 -8.69 19.92
N ASP A 239 -6.28 -8.67 19.57
CA ASP A 239 -7.33 -9.16 20.46
C ASP A 239 -7.45 -10.70 20.45
N ASP A 240 -8.26 -11.23 21.36
CA ASP A 240 -8.48 -12.67 21.52
C ASP A 240 -9.15 -13.33 20.30
N ASP A 241 -9.83 -12.54 19.46
CA ASP A 241 -10.46 -12.98 18.20
C ASP A 241 -9.49 -12.88 17.00
N GLY A 242 -8.26 -12.42 17.22
CA GLY A 242 -7.22 -12.28 16.21
C GLY A 242 -7.32 -11.00 15.37
N MET A 243 -8.16 -10.04 15.78
CA MET A 243 -8.37 -8.77 15.11
C MET A 243 -7.52 -7.65 15.72
N TRP A 244 -7.37 -6.57 14.96
CA TRP A 244 -6.87 -5.29 15.46
C TRP A 244 -7.98 -4.27 15.50
N HIS A 245 -8.03 -3.54 16.60
CA HIS A 245 -9.04 -2.53 16.86
C HIS A 245 -8.78 -1.23 16.06
N GLN A 246 -9.82 -0.43 15.83
CA GLN A 246 -9.71 0.86 15.14
C GLN A 246 -8.63 1.74 15.77
N GLU A 247 -8.63 1.85 17.09
CA GLU A 247 -7.51 2.40 17.85
C GLU A 247 -6.79 1.22 18.53
N MET A 248 -5.58 0.92 18.07
CA MET A 248 -4.88 -0.32 18.44
C MET A 248 -4.53 -0.38 19.92
N THR A 249 -4.36 0.76 20.60
CA THR A 249 -4.06 0.78 22.04
C THR A 249 -5.30 0.88 22.93
N MET A 250 -6.51 0.90 22.34
CA MET A 250 -7.78 1.06 23.05
C MET A 250 -8.72 -0.11 22.73
N PRO A 251 -8.67 -1.21 23.51
CA PRO A 251 -9.44 -2.43 23.27
C PRO A 251 -10.96 -2.24 23.27
N GLU A 252 -11.47 -1.15 23.84
CA GLU A 252 -12.89 -0.79 23.81
C GLU A 252 -13.33 -0.18 22.48
N SER A 253 -12.39 0.22 21.61
CA SER A 253 -12.72 0.61 20.24
C SER A 253 -13.14 -0.62 19.43
N TYR A 254 -13.77 -0.45 18.26
CA TYR A 254 -14.31 -1.59 17.52
C TYR A 254 -13.21 -2.37 16.77
N PRO A 255 -13.30 -3.71 16.63
CA PRO A 255 -12.41 -4.48 15.76
C PRO A 255 -12.58 -4.04 14.30
N GLU A 256 -11.48 -3.71 13.62
CA GLU A 256 -11.50 -3.04 12.32
C GLU A 256 -10.91 -3.92 11.21
N THR A 257 -11.73 -4.26 10.22
CA THR A 257 -11.39 -5.26 9.20
C THR A 257 -10.25 -4.83 8.28
N SER A 258 -10.17 -3.57 7.88
CA SER A 258 -9.20 -3.15 6.86
C SER A 258 -7.78 -3.04 7.40
N GLY A 259 -7.59 -2.47 8.60
CA GLY A 259 -6.33 -2.49 9.32
C GLY A 259 -5.87 -3.90 9.60
N THR A 260 -6.78 -4.76 10.08
CA THR A 260 -6.50 -6.20 10.27
C THR A 260 -6.02 -6.86 8.97
N GLY A 261 -6.71 -6.61 7.85
CA GLY A 261 -6.32 -7.17 6.55
C GLY A 261 -4.93 -6.73 6.08
N LEU A 262 -4.54 -5.48 6.34
CA LEU A 262 -3.21 -4.96 5.99
C LEU A 262 -2.11 -5.53 6.88
N ILE A 263 -2.37 -5.66 8.18
CA ILE A 263 -1.44 -6.28 9.13
C ILE A 263 -1.25 -7.76 8.78
N LEU A 264 -2.33 -8.49 8.48
CA LEU A 264 -2.28 -9.88 8.03
C LEU A 264 -1.52 -10.04 6.71
N TYR A 265 -1.67 -9.09 5.77
CA TYR A 265 -0.88 -9.09 4.54
C TYR A 265 0.61 -9.01 4.86
N ALA A 266 1.03 -8.07 5.71
CA ALA A 266 2.43 -7.94 6.09
C ALA A 266 2.96 -9.16 6.86
N LEU A 267 2.15 -9.75 7.74
CA LEU A 267 2.48 -11.01 8.44
C LEU A 267 2.66 -12.19 7.48
N GLY A 268 1.90 -12.24 6.38
CA GLY A 268 2.03 -13.30 5.38
C GLY A 268 3.27 -13.17 4.49
N VAL A 269 3.87 -11.97 4.45
CA VAL A 269 5.07 -11.67 3.66
C VAL A 269 6.36 -11.85 4.46
N ALA A 270 6.35 -11.48 5.75
CA ALA A 270 7.52 -11.51 6.64
C ALA A 270 7.77 -12.90 7.25
#